data_AF-A0A1H5UNE9-F1
#
_entry.id   AF-A0A1H5UNE9-F1
#
_cell.length_a   1.000
_cell.length_b   1.000
_cell.length_c   1.000
_cell.angle_alpha   90.00
_cell.angle_beta   90.00
_cell.angle_gamma   90.00
#
_symmetry.space_group_name_H-M   'P 1'
#
loop_
_entity.id
_entity.type
_entity.pdbx_description
1 polymer ?
#
loop_
_entity_poly.entity_id
_entity_poly.type
_entity_poly.pdbx_seq_one_letter_code
_entity_poly.pdbx_strand_id
1 'polypeptide(L)'
;MNMSGEQVRAGLSADEFVPFFQPVVKLHTGDVSGVEVLARWKHATLGIVPPGAFIATAEQEGLIGELTAVLMRKAFTAGRALPDPQWLAINISPHLLHDLALPKCIREAAEAAAFPLNRVVIEITESALVENLEHAQTISRELKAQGCRLALDDFGTGYSSLLHLQSLPFDELKVDRSFVGSMMERRESRKIVSAVVGLGQSLGLGTIAEGVETEEQAEMLLLLGCEMGQGWLFGRPVPAEQLSEATSARTPVRLRLSSSFWRDISHNSPPGQRLSHLQALYDGAPVGLAFLSPDLRYVSINQQLAEMNAAPIHEHLGHLVSEMIPDVYAQLEPHLLRARAGDPVTAVEIAAPVRDTGHNQTFLVSYLPAFDEAGEVVGISVAVVDITFRKRAEAALRESEDHYRHMVELNPQIPWVLDDKGMATMISPRWKQITGMNEEEYRGRGFINALHPADQTRVVEAIEHSLHTGDPINVECRVRTSGGDWRWIHSRGAPRRDETGKIIRWYGSADDIDSQKRLEEELRRRVGEGNL
;
A
#
# COMPACT_ATOMS: atom_id res chain seq x y z
N MET A 1 23.22 -39.16 -22.95
CA MET A 1 24.05 -39.95 -23.90
C MET A 1 25.21 -39.04 -24.25
N ASN A 2 26.43 -39.38 -23.85
CA ASN A 2 27.61 -38.54 -24.09
C ASN A 2 28.20 -38.90 -25.45
N MET A 3 28.56 -37.88 -26.23
CA MET A 3 29.16 -38.05 -27.56
C MET A 3 30.69 -38.20 -27.43
N SER A 4 31.30 -38.95 -28.34
CA SER A 4 32.77 -39.14 -28.35
C SER A 4 33.49 -37.96 -29.03
N GLY A 5 34.77 -37.76 -28.69
CA GLY A 5 35.58 -36.69 -29.29
C GLY A 5 35.72 -36.80 -30.81
N GLU A 6 35.79 -38.02 -31.34
CA GLU A 6 35.81 -38.25 -32.79
C GLU A 6 34.50 -37.81 -33.46
N GLN A 7 33.35 -38.08 -32.84
CA GLN A 7 32.06 -37.64 -33.36
C GLN A 7 31.95 -36.10 -33.34
N VAL A 8 32.43 -35.45 -32.28
CA VAL A 8 32.42 -33.97 -32.18
C VAL A 8 33.31 -33.36 -33.27
N ARG A 9 34.51 -33.91 -33.51
CA ARG A 9 35.41 -33.44 -34.57
C ARG A 9 34.83 -33.64 -35.97
N ALA A 10 34.15 -34.76 -36.20
CA ALA A 10 33.43 -35.02 -37.45
C ALA A 10 32.28 -34.02 -37.65
N GLY A 11 31.50 -33.74 -36.61
CA GLY A 11 30.41 -32.75 -36.64
C GLY A 11 30.91 -31.33 -36.92
N LEU A 12 32.10 -30.95 -36.41
CA LEU A 12 32.73 -29.66 -36.68
C LEU A 12 33.12 -29.56 -38.16
N SER A 13 33.72 -30.62 -38.70
CA SER A 13 34.12 -30.70 -40.11
C SER A 13 32.93 -30.68 -41.06
N ALA A 14 31.78 -31.22 -40.62
CA ALA A 14 30.52 -31.27 -41.36
C ALA A 14 29.61 -30.03 -41.14
N ASP A 15 30.08 -29.02 -40.39
CA ASP A 15 29.35 -27.79 -40.08
C ASP A 15 27.98 -28.00 -39.39
N GLU A 16 27.85 -29.08 -38.61
CA GLU A 16 26.58 -29.53 -38.01
C GLU A 16 26.18 -28.80 -36.72
N PHE A 17 27.09 -28.02 -36.14
CA PHE A 17 26.82 -27.20 -34.95
C PHE A 17 26.15 -25.88 -35.35
N VAL A 18 25.00 -25.61 -34.76
CA VAL A 18 24.12 -24.49 -35.11
C VAL A 18 23.66 -23.73 -33.86
N PRO A 19 23.51 -22.40 -33.94
CA PRO A 19 22.96 -21.60 -32.85
C PRO A 19 21.43 -21.71 -32.82
N PHE A 20 20.89 -21.88 -31.62
CA PHE A 20 19.48 -21.64 -31.32
C PHE A 20 19.39 -20.38 -30.45
N PHE A 21 18.26 -19.68 -30.54
CA PHE A 21 18.05 -18.39 -29.89
C PHE A 21 16.88 -18.51 -28.93
N GLN A 22 17.10 -18.21 -27.66
CA GLN A 22 16.05 -18.18 -26.65
C GLN A 22 15.78 -16.74 -26.22
N PRO A 23 14.52 -16.28 -26.18
CA PRO A 23 14.22 -14.89 -25.84
C PRO A 23 14.39 -14.59 -24.35
N VAL A 24 14.95 -13.42 -24.07
CA VAL A 24 15.01 -12.79 -22.75
C VAL A 24 14.01 -11.64 -22.74
N VAL A 25 13.07 -11.67 -21.81
CA VAL A 25 11.88 -10.82 -21.82
C VAL A 25 11.83 -9.95 -20.58
N LYS A 26 11.49 -8.66 -20.75
CA LYS A 26 11.10 -7.79 -19.62
C LYS A 26 9.76 -8.25 -19.10
N LEU A 27 9.73 -8.76 -17.87
CA LEU A 27 8.55 -9.41 -17.32
C LEU A 27 7.33 -8.46 -17.28
N HIS A 28 7.57 -7.17 -17.02
CA HIS A 28 6.51 -6.17 -16.88
C HIS A 28 5.90 -5.67 -18.20
N THR A 29 6.69 -5.49 -19.28
CA THR A 29 6.16 -5.05 -20.59
C THR A 29 5.90 -6.19 -21.56
N GLY A 30 6.56 -7.34 -21.36
CA GLY A 30 6.59 -8.41 -22.35
C GLY A 30 7.55 -8.13 -23.52
N ASP A 31 8.30 -7.02 -23.50
CA ASP A 31 9.25 -6.71 -24.56
C ASP A 31 10.44 -7.66 -24.51
N VAL A 32 10.81 -8.20 -25.67
CA VAL A 32 12.04 -8.98 -25.82
C VAL A 32 13.22 -8.02 -25.79
N SER A 33 14.08 -8.16 -24.78
CA SER A 33 15.29 -7.33 -24.63
C SER A 33 16.48 -7.91 -25.36
N GLY A 34 16.54 -9.23 -25.53
CA GLY A 34 17.61 -9.89 -26.24
C GLY A 34 17.33 -11.38 -26.42
N VAL A 35 18.33 -12.07 -26.95
CA VAL A 35 18.29 -13.52 -27.13
C VAL A 35 19.58 -14.16 -26.63
N GLU A 36 19.45 -15.28 -25.94
CA GLU A 36 20.59 -16.12 -25.57
C GLU A 36 20.88 -17.14 -26.67
N VAL A 37 22.15 -17.27 -27.03
CA VAL A 37 22.63 -18.24 -28.01
C VAL A 37 22.98 -19.55 -27.33
N LEU A 38 22.25 -20.59 -27.73
CA LEU A 38 22.41 -21.94 -27.23
C LEU A 38 22.93 -22.85 -28.33
N ALA A 39 24.05 -23.52 -28.07
CA ALA A 39 24.62 -24.50 -28.97
C ALA A 39 23.65 -25.68 -29.18
N ARG A 40 23.45 -26.10 -30.42
CA ARG A 40 22.75 -27.33 -30.79
C ARG A 40 23.54 -28.07 -31.87
N TRP A 41 23.52 -29.39 -31.80
CA TRP A 41 24.14 -30.22 -32.83
C TRP A 41 23.05 -30.87 -33.68
N LYS A 42 22.99 -30.51 -34.96
CA LYS A 42 22.07 -31.08 -35.95
C LYS A 42 22.65 -32.37 -36.52
N HIS A 43 22.61 -33.43 -35.74
CA HIS A 43 23.16 -34.74 -36.11
C HIS A 43 22.25 -35.45 -37.13
N ALA A 44 22.85 -35.99 -38.18
CA ALA A 44 22.10 -36.60 -39.29
C ALA A 44 21.12 -37.71 -38.86
N THR A 45 21.46 -38.51 -37.84
CA THR A 45 20.61 -39.63 -37.37
C THR A 45 19.87 -39.38 -36.07
N LEU A 46 20.39 -38.49 -35.21
CA LEU A 46 19.85 -38.25 -33.86
C LEU A 46 18.97 -37.00 -33.80
N GLY A 47 18.92 -36.23 -34.88
CA GLY A 47 18.23 -34.94 -34.91
C GLY A 47 18.97 -33.89 -34.09
N ILE A 48 18.24 -33.07 -33.35
CA ILE A 48 18.81 -31.97 -32.55
C ILE A 48 19.31 -32.50 -31.20
N VAL A 49 20.63 -32.49 -31.02
CA VAL A 49 21.29 -32.91 -29.78
C VAL A 49 21.61 -31.67 -28.92
N PRO A 50 21.26 -31.69 -27.60
CA PRO A 50 21.50 -30.58 -26.68
C PRO A 50 22.97 -30.50 -26.22
N PRO A 51 23.43 -29.33 -25.72
CA PRO A 51 24.83 -29.05 -25.39
C PRO A 51 25.39 -29.96 -24.29
N GLY A 52 24.58 -30.34 -23.31
CA GLY A 52 25.00 -31.25 -22.23
C GLY A 52 25.49 -32.64 -22.70
N ALA A 53 25.22 -33.02 -23.95
CA ALA A 53 25.71 -34.27 -24.52
C ALA A 53 27.11 -34.19 -25.15
N PHE A 54 27.60 -32.99 -25.49
CA PHE A 54 28.84 -32.82 -26.27
C PHE A 54 29.79 -31.72 -25.78
N ILE A 55 29.34 -30.71 -25.03
CA ILE A 55 30.20 -29.61 -24.58
C ILE A 55 31.33 -30.11 -23.67
N ALA A 56 31.03 -30.94 -22.68
CA ALA A 56 32.05 -31.50 -21.79
C ALA A 56 33.10 -32.32 -22.54
N THR A 57 32.69 -33.08 -23.57
CA THR A 57 33.62 -33.80 -24.45
C THR A 57 34.47 -32.83 -25.28
N ALA A 58 33.86 -31.76 -25.82
CA ALA A 58 34.57 -30.76 -26.60
C ALA A 58 35.63 -30.02 -25.77
N GLU A 59 35.37 -29.77 -24.49
CA GLU A 59 36.34 -29.20 -23.55
C GLU A 59 37.51 -30.15 -23.29
N GLN A 60 37.22 -31.41 -22.95
CA GLN A 60 38.23 -32.44 -22.68
C GLN A 60 39.16 -32.71 -23.87
N GLU A 61 38.63 -32.60 -25.09
CA GLU A 61 39.36 -32.84 -26.34
C GLU A 61 40.00 -31.55 -26.91
N GLY A 62 39.86 -30.40 -26.24
CA GLY A 62 40.41 -29.12 -26.70
C GLY A 62 39.73 -28.53 -27.94
N LEU A 63 38.53 -29.02 -28.30
CA LEU A 63 37.76 -28.59 -29.47
C LEU A 63 36.81 -27.42 -29.19
N ILE A 64 36.64 -27.04 -27.92
CA ILE A 64 35.67 -26.01 -27.49
C ILE A 64 35.93 -24.64 -28.14
N GLY A 65 37.19 -24.28 -28.38
CA GLY A 65 37.56 -23.01 -29.05
C GLY A 65 37.08 -22.95 -30.49
N GLU A 66 37.32 -24.01 -31.28
CA GLU A 66 36.86 -24.11 -32.66
C GLU A 66 35.32 -24.11 -32.74
N LEU A 67 34.67 -24.86 -31.84
CA LEU A 67 33.22 -24.93 -31.76
C LEU A 67 32.61 -23.56 -31.44
N THR A 68 33.17 -22.86 -30.46
CA THR A 68 32.71 -21.52 -30.07
C THR A 68 32.91 -20.53 -31.22
N ALA A 69 34.05 -20.57 -31.92
CA ALA A 69 34.30 -19.71 -33.08
C ALA A 69 33.29 -19.94 -34.22
N VAL A 70 32.96 -21.20 -34.53
CA VAL A 70 31.93 -21.54 -35.53
C VAL A 70 30.54 -21.03 -35.10
N LEU A 71 30.17 -21.24 -33.84
CA LEU A 71 28.89 -20.79 -33.31
C LEU A 71 28.77 -19.26 -33.30
N MET A 72 29.79 -18.55 -32.82
CA MET A 72 29.80 -17.07 -32.79
C MET A 72 29.61 -16.49 -34.19
N ARG A 73 30.34 -17.00 -35.19
CA ARG A 73 30.21 -16.55 -36.59
C ARG A 73 28.78 -16.73 -37.12
N LYS A 74 28.17 -17.90 -36.88
CA LYS A 74 26.78 -18.17 -37.30
C LYS A 74 25.79 -17.30 -36.50
N ALA A 75 26.01 -17.14 -35.21
CA ALA A 75 25.15 -16.38 -34.31
C ALA A 75 25.14 -14.89 -34.67
N PHE A 76 26.30 -14.26 -34.86
CA PHE A 76 26.36 -12.84 -35.27
C PHE A 76 25.78 -12.61 -36.66
N THR A 77 25.98 -13.56 -37.59
CA THR A 77 25.38 -13.49 -38.92
C THR A 77 23.85 -13.50 -38.84
N ALA A 78 23.27 -14.42 -38.07
CA ALA A 78 21.83 -14.47 -37.83
C ALA A 78 21.33 -13.25 -37.02
N GLY A 79 22.11 -12.80 -36.06
CA GLY A 79 21.83 -11.65 -35.18
C GLY A 79 21.63 -10.32 -35.92
N ARG A 80 22.07 -10.21 -37.18
CA ARG A 80 21.74 -9.07 -38.05
C ARG A 80 20.23 -8.82 -38.22
N ALA A 81 19.42 -9.86 -38.04
CA ALA A 81 17.96 -9.75 -38.08
C ALA A 81 17.36 -9.18 -36.78
N LEU A 82 18.13 -9.04 -35.70
CA LEU A 82 17.66 -8.50 -34.42
C LEU A 82 17.42 -6.98 -34.52
N PRO A 83 16.23 -6.48 -34.17
CA PRO A 83 15.96 -5.05 -34.14
C PRO A 83 16.79 -4.35 -33.06
N ASP A 84 17.16 -3.09 -33.28
CA ASP A 84 17.75 -2.21 -32.26
C ASP A 84 16.69 -1.88 -31.19
N PRO A 85 16.96 -2.00 -29.87
CA PRO A 85 18.24 -2.24 -29.19
C PRO A 85 18.48 -3.67 -28.70
N GLN A 86 17.85 -4.68 -29.31
CA GLN A 86 17.94 -6.06 -28.81
C GLN A 86 19.36 -6.61 -28.88
N TRP A 87 19.79 -7.27 -27.83
CA TRP A 87 21.15 -7.81 -27.71
C TRP A 87 21.20 -9.33 -27.87
N LEU A 88 22.41 -9.86 -27.98
CA LEU A 88 22.68 -11.28 -28.15
C LEU A 88 23.66 -11.73 -27.05
N ALA A 89 23.28 -12.74 -26.26
CA ALA A 89 24.12 -13.34 -25.23
C ALA A 89 24.80 -14.61 -25.71
N ILE A 90 26.08 -14.78 -25.37
CA ILE A 90 26.89 -15.94 -25.75
C ILE A 90 27.59 -16.49 -24.51
N ASN A 91 27.38 -17.78 -24.27
CA ASN A 91 28.08 -18.54 -23.24
C ASN A 91 29.53 -18.80 -23.62
N ILE A 92 30.45 -18.48 -22.71
CA ILE A 92 31.88 -18.76 -22.85
C ILE A 92 32.30 -19.81 -21.83
N SER A 93 32.92 -20.89 -22.33
CA SER A 93 33.49 -21.94 -21.50
C SER A 93 34.62 -21.40 -20.61
N PRO A 94 34.74 -21.87 -19.35
CA PRO A 94 35.86 -21.55 -18.46
C PRO A 94 37.24 -21.70 -19.11
N HIS A 95 37.43 -22.75 -19.94
CA HIS A 95 38.70 -23.04 -20.61
C HIS A 95 39.15 -21.91 -21.54
N LEU A 96 38.22 -21.16 -22.13
CA LEU A 96 38.51 -20.05 -23.04
C LEU A 96 38.87 -18.75 -22.29
N LEU A 97 38.54 -18.65 -21.00
CA LEU A 97 38.91 -17.50 -20.16
C LEU A 97 40.39 -17.51 -19.74
N HIS A 98 41.15 -18.50 -20.20
CA HIS A 98 42.62 -18.50 -20.12
C HIS A 98 43.28 -17.98 -21.40
N ASP A 99 42.54 -17.85 -22.50
CA ASP A 99 43.08 -17.41 -23.77
C ASP A 99 42.93 -15.89 -23.95
N LEU A 100 44.04 -15.17 -23.81
CA LEU A 100 44.10 -13.72 -24.00
C LEU A 100 43.77 -13.28 -25.45
N ALA A 101 43.72 -14.21 -26.42
CA ALA A 101 43.26 -13.91 -27.78
C ALA A 101 41.72 -13.88 -27.90
N LEU A 102 40.97 -14.36 -26.91
CA LEU A 102 39.50 -14.46 -26.97
C LEU A 102 38.80 -13.12 -27.31
N PRO A 103 39.13 -11.97 -26.68
CA PRO A 103 38.49 -10.70 -27.03
C PRO A 103 38.72 -10.31 -28.50
N LYS A 104 39.90 -10.58 -29.04
CA LYS A 104 40.22 -10.35 -30.45
C LYS A 104 39.38 -11.25 -31.36
N CYS A 105 39.26 -12.53 -31.03
CA CYS A 105 38.45 -13.47 -31.80
C CYS A 105 36.97 -13.08 -31.85
N ILE A 106 36.41 -12.63 -30.71
CA ILE A 106 35.01 -12.14 -30.64
C ILE A 106 34.83 -10.90 -31.53
N ARG A 107 35.74 -9.94 -31.45
CA ARG A 107 35.73 -8.72 -32.27
C ARG A 107 35.77 -9.04 -33.76
N GLU A 108 36.72 -9.87 -34.20
CA GLU A 108 36.86 -10.24 -35.62
C GLU A 108 35.61 -10.96 -36.14
N ALA A 109 35.01 -11.85 -35.34
CA ALA A 109 33.78 -12.53 -35.72
C ALA A 109 32.57 -11.57 -35.82
N ALA A 110 32.45 -10.61 -34.91
CA ALA A 110 31.39 -9.61 -34.92
C ALA A 110 31.55 -8.62 -36.10
N GLU A 111 32.78 -8.16 -36.36
CA GLU A 111 33.12 -7.29 -37.50
C GLU A 111 32.83 -7.96 -38.84
N ALA A 112 33.20 -9.24 -38.99
CA ALA A 112 32.91 -10.02 -40.20
C ALA A 112 31.40 -10.14 -40.48
N ALA A 113 30.58 -10.17 -39.43
CA ALA A 113 29.12 -10.20 -39.52
C ALA A 113 28.46 -8.81 -39.50
N ALA A 114 29.24 -7.73 -39.37
CA ALA A 114 28.75 -6.38 -39.14
C ALA A 114 27.76 -6.27 -37.96
N PHE A 115 27.98 -7.03 -36.89
CA PHE A 115 27.20 -6.98 -35.66
C PHE A 115 27.90 -6.09 -34.62
N PRO A 116 27.23 -5.10 -34.02
CA PRO A 116 27.90 -4.16 -33.13
C PRO A 116 28.16 -4.78 -31.75
N LEU A 117 29.41 -4.67 -31.26
CA LEU A 117 29.85 -5.29 -30.02
C LEU A 117 29.12 -4.79 -28.77
N ASN A 118 28.61 -3.55 -28.79
CA ASN A 118 27.79 -3.02 -27.69
C ASN A 118 26.44 -3.75 -27.49
N ARG A 119 26.03 -4.57 -28.46
CA ARG A 119 24.85 -5.45 -28.39
C ARG A 119 25.22 -6.90 -28.07
N VAL A 120 26.48 -7.20 -27.75
CA VAL A 120 26.94 -8.53 -27.33
C VAL A 120 27.03 -8.59 -25.81
N VAL A 121 26.41 -9.61 -25.23
CA VAL A 121 26.55 -9.98 -23.82
C VAL A 121 27.37 -11.27 -23.76
N ILE A 122 28.42 -11.29 -22.93
CA ILE A 122 29.23 -12.47 -22.70
C ILE A 122 28.85 -13.06 -21.35
N GLU A 123 28.37 -14.30 -21.37
CA GLU A 123 27.97 -15.04 -20.18
C GLU A 123 29.14 -15.91 -19.71
N ILE A 124 29.49 -15.72 -18.44
CA ILE A 124 30.58 -16.41 -17.77
C ILE A 124 29.99 -17.17 -16.59
N THR A 125 30.28 -18.46 -16.47
CA THR A 125 29.82 -19.26 -15.33
C THR A 125 30.59 -18.93 -14.07
N GLU A 126 29.94 -19.12 -12.93
CA GLU A 126 30.52 -18.88 -11.60
C GLU A 126 31.87 -19.60 -11.38
N SER A 127 31.95 -20.87 -11.76
CA SER A 127 33.14 -21.72 -11.59
C SER A 127 34.35 -21.21 -12.37
N ALA A 128 34.14 -20.54 -13.50
CA ALA A 128 35.23 -20.02 -14.32
C ALA A 128 36.07 -18.95 -13.59
N LEU A 129 35.45 -18.24 -12.65
CA LEU A 129 36.11 -17.15 -11.91
C LEU A 129 37.07 -17.66 -10.84
N VAL A 130 36.88 -18.90 -10.36
CA VAL A 130 37.67 -19.49 -9.27
C VAL A 130 39.01 -20.02 -9.78
N GLU A 131 39.05 -20.52 -11.02
CA GLU A 131 40.24 -21.19 -11.56
C GLU A 131 41.39 -20.22 -11.89
N ASN A 132 41.09 -19.02 -12.42
CA ASN A 132 42.11 -18.01 -12.71
C ASN A 132 41.55 -16.58 -12.85
N LEU A 133 41.38 -15.91 -11.70
CA LEU A 133 40.79 -14.57 -11.63
C LEU A 133 41.58 -13.49 -12.40
N GLU A 134 42.91 -13.60 -12.49
CA GLU A 134 43.76 -12.57 -13.14
C GLU A 134 43.55 -12.54 -14.66
N HIS A 135 43.52 -13.70 -15.31
CA HIS A 135 43.20 -13.80 -16.73
C HIS A 135 41.75 -13.40 -17.00
N ALA A 136 40.80 -13.89 -16.20
CA ALA A 136 39.39 -13.53 -16.32
C ALA A 136 39.18 -12.01 -16.22
N GLN A 137 39.88 -11.33 -15.29
CA GLN A 137 39.87 -9.87 -15.17
C GLN A 137 40.43 -9.17 -16.40
N THR A 138 41.55 -9.66 -16.93
CA THR A 138 42.19 -9.04 -18.11
C THR A 138 41.29 -9.14 -19.34
N ILE A 139 40.77 -10.34 -19.61
CA ILE A 139 39.84 -10.60 -20.72
C ILE A 139 38.55 -9.79 -20.55
N SER A 140 37.97 -9.79 -19.34
CA SER A 140 36.74 -9.04 -19.04
C SER A 140 36.91 -7.54 -19.27
N ARG A 141 38.02 -6.94 -18.81
CA ARG A 141 38.30 -5.51 -19.05
C ARG A 141 38.47 -5.20 -20.54
N GLU A 142 39.14 -6.07 -21.29
CA GLU A 142 39.30 -5.89 -22.73
C GLU A 142 37.96 -5.98 -23.47
N LEU A 143 37.11 -6.96 -23.13
CA LEU A 143 35.75 -7.08 -23.69
C LEU A 143 34.90 -5.84 -23.38
N LYS A 144 34.95 -5.33 -22.15
CA LYS A 144 34.27 -4.07 -21.79
C LYS A 144 34.80 -2.88 -22.58
N ALA A 145 36.12 -2.77 -22.77
CA ALA A 145 36.73 -1.70 -23.55
C ALA A 145 36.31 -1.73 -25.03
N GLN A 146 36.00 -2.92 -25.57
CA GLN A 146 35.44 -3.09 -26.91
C GLN A 146 33.93 -2.81 -26.98
N GLY A 147 33.26 -2.65 -25.84
CA GLY A 147 31.85 -2.30 -25.73
C GLY A 147 30.93 -3.44 -25.32
N CYS A 148 31.42 -4.69 -25.22
CA CYS A 148 30.60 -5.82 -24.79
C CYS A 148 30.08 -5.63 -23.36
N ARG A 149 28.95 -6.26 -23.06
CA ARG A 149 28.44 -6.42 -21.69
C ARG A 149 28.81 -7.79 -21.14
N LEU A 150 28.89 -7.90 -19.83
CA LEU A 150 29.23 -9.14 -19.13
C LEU A 150 28.10 -9.55 -18.21
N ALA A 151 27.75 -10.84 -18.25
CA ALA A 151 26.77 -11.44 -17.37
C ALA A 151 27.40 -12.61 -16.61
N LEU A 152 27.05 -12.72 -15.33
CA LEU A 152 27.45 -13.86 -14.50
C LEU A 152 26.32 -14.89 -14.49
N ASP A 153 26.65 -16.11 -14.93
CA ASP A 153 25.72 -17.22 -15.08
C ASP A 153 25.84 -18.24 -13.94
N ASP A 154 24.78 -19.03 -13.74
CA ASP A 154 24.66 -20.06 -12.70
C ASP A 154 24.91 -19.58 -11.25
N PHE A 155 24.64 -18.30 -10.96
CA PHE A 155 24.99 -17.72 -9.67
C PHE A 155 24.20 -18.34 -8.51
N GLY A 156 24.93 -18.76 -7.47
CA GLY A 156 24.37 -19.36 -6.26
C GLY A 156 24.42 -20.89 -6.25
N THR A 157 24.91 -21.50 -7.33
CA THR A 157 25.17 -22.95 -7.39
C THR A 157 26.57 -23.33 -6.89
N GLY A 158 27.48 -22.34 -6.77
CA GLY A 158 28.88 -22.53 -6.40
C GLY A 158 29.35 -21.80 -5.14
N TYR A 159 30.67 -21.64 -5.02
CA TYR A 159 31.39 -21.06 -3.87
C TYR A 159 31.81 -19.59 -4.11
N SER A 160 30.97 -18.76 -4.70
CA SER A 160 31.33 -17.36 -4.93
C SER A 160 31.57 -16.62 -3.64
N SER A 161 32.79 -16.10 -3.51
CA SER A 161 33.06 -14.97 -2.66
C SER A 161 32.49 -13.73 -3.35
N LEU A 162 31.68 -12.94 -2.64
CA LEU A 162 31.22 -11.61 -3.07
C LEU A 162 32.36 -10.72 -3.61
N LEU A 163 33.59 -11.01 -3.18
CA LEU A 163 34.83 -10.42 -3.68
C LEU A 163 35.01 -10.57 -5.21
N HIS A 164 34.68 -11.72 -5.79
CA HIS A 164 34.84 -11.95 -7.24
C HIS A 164 33.87 -11.11 -8.05
N LEU A 165 32.63 -11.02 -7.58
CA LEU A 165 31.58 -10.23 -8.21
C LEU A 165 31.90 -8.72 -8.15
N GLN A 166 32.54 -8.25 -7.08
CA GLN A 166 33.04 -6.88 -6.99
C GLN A 166 34.30 -6.63 -7.85
N SER A 167 35.09 -7.68 -8.11
CA SER A 167 36.38 -7.55 -8.81
C SER A 167 36.26 -7.49 -10.33
N LEU A 168 35.10 -7.87 -10.87
CA LEU A 168 34.84 -7.94 -12.30
C LEU A 168 33.72 -6.97 -12.69
N PRO A 169 33.81 -6.34 -13.88
CA PRO A 169 32.85 -5.33 -14.33
C PRO A 169 31.60 -5.97 -14.95
N PHE A 170 30.89 -6.79 -14.18
CA PHE A 170 29.61 -7.38 -14.60
C PHE A 170 28.55 -6.27 -14.80
N ASP A 171 27.63 -6.52 -15.73
CA ASP A 171 26.45 -5.68 -15.97
C ASP A 171 25.17 -6.39 -15.54
N GLU A 172 25.17 -7.73 -15.59
CA GLU A 172 24.00 -8.57 -15.38
C GLU A 172 24.32 -9.78 -14.51
N LEU A 173 23.33 -10.24 -13.74
CA LEU A 173 23.40 -11.40 -12.87
C LEU A 173 22.24 -12.33 -13.19
N LYS A 174 22.54 -13.59 -13.53
CA LYS A 174 21.53 -14.60 -13.87
C LYS A 174 21.23 -15.49 -12.67
N VAL A 175 19.94 -15.67 -12.38
CA VAL A 175 19.44 -16.55 -11.32
C VAL A 175 19.19 -17.92 -11.94
N ASP A 176 19.89 -18.94 -11.45
CA ASP A 176 19.81 -20.29 -11.99
C ASP A 176 18.39 -20.89 -11.94
N ARG A 177 18.07 -21.65 -12.98
CA ARG A 177 16.77 -22.31 -13.18
C ARG A 177 16.38 -23.26 -12.05
N SER A 178 17.32 -23.85 -11.31
CA SER A 178 16.99 -24.79 -10.23
C SER A 178 16.33 -24.08 -9.04
N PHE A 179 16.74 -22.84 -8.77
CA PHE A 179 16.14 -22.00 -7.74
C PHE A 179 14.78 -21.48 -8.20
N VAL A 180 14.69 -20.96 -9.42
CA VAL A 180 13.43 -20.46 -10.02
C VAL A 180 12.39 -21.57 -10.10
N GLY A 181 12.78 -22.77 -10.55
CA GLY A 181 11.90 -23.93 -10.66
C GLY A 181 11.33 -24.41 -9.32
N SER A 182 12.03 -24.18 -8.21
CA SER A 182 11.63 -24.66 -6.88
C SER A 182 11.17 -23.56 -5.91
N MET A 183 11.23 -22.28 -6.27
CA MET A 183 10.91 -21.16 -5.34
C MET A 183 9.44 -21.09 -4.91
N MET A 184 8.52 -21.66 -5.70
CA MET A 184 7.11 -21.72 -5.32
C MET A 184 6.86 -22.74 -4.20
N GLU A 185 7.66 -23.81 -4.16
CA GLU A 185 7.50 -24.92 -3.22
C GLU A 185 8.46 -24.85 -2.02
N ARG A 186 9.69 -24.36 -2.23
CA ARG A 186 10.76 -24.36 -1.23
C ARG A 186 11.13 -22.94 -0.81
N ARG A 187 11.06 -22.71 0.49
CA ARG A 187 11.38 -21.41 1.12
C ARG A 187 12.85 -21.04 0.93
N GLU A 188 13.76 -22.01 1.02
CA GLU A 188 15.20 -21.80 0.86
C GLU A 188 15.52 -21.27 -0.54
N SER A 189 14.97 -21.91 -1.58
CA SER A 189 15.13 -21.46 -2.96
C SER A 189 14.60 -20.04 -3.14
N ARG A 190 13.43 -19.71 -2.59
CA ARG A 190 12.87 -18.34 -2.67
C ARG A 190 13.76 -17.29 -2.00
N LYS A 191 14.32 -17.61 -0.83
CA LYS A 191 15.28 -16.73 -0.14
C LYS A 191 16.55 -16.51 -0.95
N ILE A 192 17.05 -17.54 -1.63
CA ILE A 192 18.21 -17.43 -2.52
C ILE A 192 17.87 -16.48 -3.68
N VAL A 193 16.75 -16.71 -4.38
CA VAL A 193 16.30 -15.81 -5.46
C VAL A 193 16.19 -14.35 -4.98
N SER A 194 15.54 -14.12 -3.84
CA SER A 194 15.42 -12.79 -3.24
C SER A 194 16.78 -12.15 -2.92
N ALA A 195 17.73 -12.92 -2.36
CA ALA A 195 19.06 -12.44 -2.05
C ALA A 195 19.87 -12.08 -3.32
N VAL A 196 19.79 -12.92 -4.36
CA VAL A 196 20.47 -12.67 -5.64
C VAL A 196 19.91 -11.42 -6.31
N VAL A 197 18.58 -11.26 -6.33
CA VAL A 197 17.93 -10.09 -6.91
C VAL A 197 18.29 -8.82 -6.12
N GLY A 198 18.23 -8.87 -4.79
CA GLY A 198 18.61 -7.75 -3.92
C GLY A 198 20.10 -7.37 -4.06
N LEU A 199 20.99 -8.35 -4.27
CA LEU A 199 22.41 -8.11 -4.53
C LEU A 199 22.60 -7.37 -5.86
N GLY A 200 21.95 -7.85 -6.93
CA GLY A 200 22.02 -7.21 -8.25
C GLY A 200 21.60 -5.74 -8.18
N GLN A 201 20.46 -5.46 -7.55
CA GLN A 201 19.97 -4.10 -7.35
C GLN A 201 20.95 -3.23 -6.55
N SER A 202 21.53 -3.76 -5.46
CA SER A 202 22.45 -3.02 -4.59
C SER A 202 23.75 -2.62 -5.29
N LEU A 203 24.17 -3.42 -6.28
CA LEU A 203 25.39 -3.19 -7.06
C LEU A 203 25.11 -2.49 -8.40
N GLY A 204 23.85 -2.18 -8.71
CA GLY A 204 23.44 -1.57 -9.97
C GLY A 204 23.52 -2.51 -11.17
N LEU A 205 23.43 -3.81 -10.94
CA LEU A 205 23.43 -4.87 -11.96
C LEU A 205 22.00 -5.22 -12.37
N GLY A 206 21.80 -5.49 -13.65
CA GLY A 206 20.56 -6.11 -14.15
C GLY A 206 20.40 -7.53 -13.61
N THR A 207 19.17 -7.98 -13.40
CA THR A 207 18.90 -9.36 -12.95
C THR A 207 18.02 -10.09 -13.96
N ILE A 208 18.42 -11.31 -14.30
CA ILE A 208 17.71 -12.17 -15.26
C ILE A 208 17.41 -13.49 -14.57
N ALA A 209 16.15 -13.90 -14.51
CA ALA A 209 15.77 -15.19 -13.97
C ALA A 209 15.64 -16.25 -15.07
N GLU A 210 16.31 -17.39 -14.90
CA GLU A 210 16.24 -18.49 -15.85
C GLU A 210 15.19 -19.54 -15.50
N GLY A 211 14.72 -20.29 -16.50
CA GLY A 211 13.81 -21.41 -16.28
C GLY A 211 12.40 -20.99 -15.85
N VAL A 212 11.94 -19.81 -16.26
CA VAL A 212 10.55 -19.36 -16.00
C VAL A 212 9.58 -20.14 -16.88
N GLU A 213 8.77 -21.00 -16.26
CA GLU A 213 7.84 -21.90 -16.94
C GLU A 213 6.37 -21.58 -16.65
N THR A 214 6.05 -20.90 -15.54
CA THR A 214 4.66 -20.58 -15.15
C THR A 214 4.45 -19.09 -14.87
N GLU A 215 3.21 -18.62 -15.02
CA GLU A 215 2.83 -17.22 -14.71
C GLU A 215 3.11 -16.89 -13.24
N GLU A 216 2.86 -17.83 -12.32
CA GLU A 216 3.07 -17.64 -10.88
C GLU A 216 4.55 -17.41 -10.56
N GLN A 217 5.46 -18.13 -11.24
CA GLN A 217 6.89 -17.89 -11.10
C GLN A 217 7.28 -16.49 -11.57
N ALA A 218 6.72 -16.03 -12.69
CA ALA A 218 7.00 -14.72 -13.24
C ALA A 218 6.42 -13.58 -12.37
N GLU A 219 5.22 -13.77 -11.81
CA GLU A 219 4.61 -12.84 -10.85
C GLU A 219 5.47 -12.73 -9.58
N MET A 220 5.95 -13.86 -9.06
CA MET A 220 6.85 -13.91 -7.91
C MET A 220 8.16 -13.17 -8.17
N LEU A 221 8.79 -13.40 -9.32
CA LEU A 221 10.03 -12.72 -9.71
C LEU A 221 9.85 -11.19 -9.79
N LEU A 222 8.72 -10.72 -10.32
CA LEU A 222 8.38 -9.30 -10.34
C LEU A 222 8.21 -8.73 -8.92
N LEU A 223 7.59 -9.48 -7.99
CA LEU A 223 7.44 -9.06 -6.58
C LEU A 223 8.81 -8.92 -5.89
N LEU A 224 9.72 -9.85 -6.17
CA LEU A 224 11.09 -9.82 -5.66
C LEU A 224 11.94 -8.71 -6.32
N GLY A 225 11.44 -8.07 -7.38
CA GLY A 225 12.11 -6.97 -8.07
C GLY A 225 13.05 -7.41 -9.20
N CYS A 226 12.88 -8.63 -9.73
CA CYS A 226 13.58 -9.08 -10.93
C CYS A 226 12.88 -8.54 -12.18
N GLU A 227 13.64 -7.87 -13.05
CA GLU A 227 13.07 -7.13 -14.19
C GLU A 227 12.93 -7.98 -15.46
N MET A 228 13.80 -8.98 -15.62
CA MET A 228 13.90 -9.80 -16.82
C MET A 228 13.83 -11.29 -16.48
N GLY A 229 13.28 -12.05 -17.41
CA GLY A 229 13.24 -13.51 -17.28
C GLY A 229 13.32 -14.21 -18.62
N GLN A 230 13.79 -15.45 -18.56
CA GLN A 230 13.93 -16.36 -19.68
C GLN A 230 13.39 -17.71 -19.28
N GLY A 231 12.63 -18.34 -20.18
CA GLY A 231 12.10 -19.68 -19.95
C GLY A 231 10.98 -20.03 -20.90
N TRP A 232 10.45 -21.24 -20.76
CA TRP A 232 9.48 -21.78 -21.71
C TRP A 232 8.13 -21.06 -21.68
N LEU A 233 7.82 -20.33 -20.61
CA LEU A 233 6.67 -19.43 -20.57
C LEU A 233 6.73 -18.39 -21.70
N PHE A 234 7.92 -17.86 -21.98
CA PHE A 234 8.14 -16.79 -22.95
C PHE A 234 8.62 -17.30 -24.32
N GLY A 235 9.21 -18.48 -24.37
CA GLY A 235 9.62 -19.10 -25.62
C GLY A 235 10.71 -20.14 -25.43
N ARG A 236 10.59 -21.23 -26.18
CA ARG A 236 11.66 -22.23 -26.29
C ARG A 236 12.77 -21.70 -27.21
N PRO A 237 13.99 -22.23 -27.10
CA PRO A 237 15.05 -21.95 -28.07
C PRO A 237 14.60 -22.33 -29.48
N VAL A 238 14.73 -21.40 -30.44
CA VAL A 238 14.35 -21.59 -31.85
C VAL A 238 15.59 -21.50 -32.76
N PRO A 239 15.60 -22.15 -33.93
CA PRO A 239 16.71 -22.04 -34.86
C PRO A 239 16.73 -20.66 -35.55
N ALA A 240 17.83 -20.33 -36.23
CA ALA A 240 18.05 -19.02 -36.86
C ALA A 240 16.93 -18.60 -37.84
N GLU A 241 16.32 -19.55 -38.53
CA GLU A 241 15.23 -19.30 -39.49
C GLU A 241 13.96 -18.76 -38.82
N GLN A 242 13.80 -18.98 -37.52
CA GLN A 242 12.64 -18.56 -36.71
C GLN A 242 12.99 -17.41 -35.75
N LEU A 243 14.14 -16.75 -35.95
CA LEU A 243 14.59 -15.69 -35.05
C LEU A 243 13.57 -14.54 -34.92
N SER A 244 12.85 -14.20 -35.98
CA SER A 244 11.78 -13.18 -35.94
C SER A 244 10.68 -13.52 -34.93
N GLU A 245 10.35 -14.80 -34.75
CA GLU A 245 9.36 -15.26 -33.77
C GLU A 245 9.88 -15.10 -32.33
N ALA A 246 11.18 -15.32 -32.11
CA ALA A 246 11.83 -15.09 -30.83
C ALA A 246 11.88 -13.60 -30.45
N THR A 247 11.96 -12.69 -31.42
CA THR A 247 12.03 -11.24 -31.16
C THR A 247 10.69 -10.54 -30.94
N SER A 248 9.58 -11.24 -31.18
CA SER A 248 8.23 -10.67 -31.07
C SER A 248 7.83 -10.49 -29.59
N ALA A 249 7.23 -9.35 -29.25
CA ALA A 249 6.75 -9.06 -27.90
C ALA A 249 5.84 -10.17 -27.36
N ARG A 250 5.98 -10.45 -26.07
CA ARG A 250 5.21 -11.45 -25.32
C ARG A 250 4.11 -10.78 -24.50
N THR A 251 3.20 -11.58 -23.97
CA THR A 251 2.18 -11.08 -23.05
C THR A 251 2.86 -10.57 -21.77
N PRO A 252 2.63 -9.31 -21.36
CA PRO A 252 3.17 -8.80 -20.11
C PRO A 252 2.59 -9.55 -18.92
N VAL A 253 3.44 -9.85 -17.94
CA VAL A 253 3.02 -10.45 -16.69
C VAL A 253 2.34 -9.38 -15.84
N ARG A 254 1.12 -9.65 -15.37
CA ARG A 254 0.35 -8.71 -14.55
C ARG A 254 0.33 -9.18 -13.11
N LEU A 255 0.83 -8.35 -12.20
CA LEU A 255 0.73 -8.60 -10.77
C LEU A 255 -0.74 -8.64 -10.34
N ARG A 256 -1.21 -9.81 -9.89
CA ARG A 256 -2.55 -9.98 -9.28
C ARG A 256 -2.52 -9.52 -7.82
N LEU A 257 -2.20 -8.25 -7.59
CA LEU A 257 -2.23 -7.66 -6.25
C LEU A 257 -3.67 -7.35 -5.81
N SER A 258 -4.04 -7.84 -4.64
CA SER A 258 -5.37 -7.67 -4.02
C SER A 258 -5.65 -6.25 -3.51
N SER A 259 -4.71 -5.31 -3.61
CA SER A 259 -4.90 -3.91 -3.20
C SER A 259 -4.34 -2.93 -4.24
N SER A 260 -5.14 -1.92 -4.59
CA SER A 260 -4.85 -0.96 -5.67
C SER A 260 -3.68 -0.01 -5.38
N PHE A 261 -3.25 0.12 -4.11
CA PHE A 261 -2.25 1.10 -3.69
C PHE A 261 -0.82 0.79 -4.18
N TRP A 262 -0.46 -0.49 -4.24
CA TRP A 262 0.87 -0.93 -4.71
C TRP A 262 1.05 -0.86 -6.23
N ARG A 263 -0.06 -0.74 -6.98
CA ARG A 263 -0.06 -0.69 -8.43
C ARG A 263 0.61 0.59 -8.95
N ASP A 264 0.43 1.72 -8.27
CA ASP A 264 0.93 3.03 -8.74
C ASP A 264 2.36 3.35 -8.28
N ILE A 265 2.81 2.86 -7.11
CA ILE A 265 4.17 3.09 -6.59
C ILE A 265 5.21 2.25 -7.36
N SER A 266 4.79 1.15 -7.97
CA SER A 266 5.67 0.20 -8.66
C SER A 266 6.14 0.68 -10.04
N HIS A 267 5.45 1.64 -10.68
CA HIS A 267 5.55 1.74 -12.13
C HIS A 267 6.65 2.63 -12.71
N ASN A 268 7.28 3.57 -11.98
CA ASN A 268 8.24 4.50 -12.63
C ASN A 268 9.37 5.10 -11.78
N SER A 269 9.58 4.69 -10.52
CA SER A 269 10.63 5.27 -9.67
C SER A 269 11.77 4.28 -9.41
N PRO A 270 13.05 4.68 -9.53
CA PRO A 270 14.19 3.89 -9.06
C PRO A 270 14.06 3.51 -7.57
N PRO A 271 14.66 2.41 -7.09
CA PRO A 271 14.52 1.93 -5.70
C PRO A 271 14.80 3.00 -4.64
N GLY A 272 15.82 3.84 -4.86
CA GLY A 272 16.15 4.95 -3.95
C GLY A 272 15.06 6.02 -3.84
N GLN A 273 14.32 6.28 -4.92
CA GLN A 273 13.19 7.21 -4.90
C GLN A 273 11.93 6.59 -4.29
N ARG A 274 11.68 5.29 -4.50
CA ARG A 274 10.57 4.58 -3.82
C ARG A 274 10.78 4.56 -2.31
N LEU A 275 12.00 4.24 -1.89
CA LEU A 275 12.36 4.25 -0.48
C LEU A 275 12.23 5.66 0.10
N SER A 276 12.69 6.69 -0.62
CA SER A 276 12.54 8.09 -0.19
C SER A 276 11.07 8.53 -0.10
N HIS A 277 10.20 8.15 -1.04
CA HIS A 277 8.77 8.45 -0.98
C HIS A 277 8.06 7.73 0.17
N LEU A 278 8.32 6.43 0.36
CA LEU A 278 7.77 5.67 1.48
C LEU A 278 8.26 6.21 2.82
N GLN A 279 9.54 6.57 2.90
CA GLN A 279 10.13 7.19 4.10
C GLN A 279 9.51 8.56 4.38
N ALA A 280 9.30 9.40 3.37
CA ALA A 280 8.62 10.69 3.53
C ALA A 280 7.17 10.54 4.00
N LEU A 281 6.43 9.54 3.50
CA LEU A 281 5.08 9.24 3.97
C LEU A 281 5.08 8.70 5.39
N TYR A 282 6.04 7.86 5.73
CA TYR A 282 6.19 7.27 7.05
C TYR A 282 6.54 8.31 8.12
N ASP A 283 7.50 9.19 7.80
CA ASP A 283 7.97 10.26 8.70
C ASP A 283 7.01 11.45 8.75
N GLY A 284 6.33 11.77 7.65
CA GLY A 284 5.38 12.89 7.55
C GLY A 284 3.94 12.56 7.98
N ALA A 285 3.65 11.31 8.34
CA ALA A 285 2.32 10.92 8.78
C ALA A 285 1.95 11.59 10.13
N PRO A 286 0.76 12.20 10.27
CA PRO A 286 0.30 12.79 11.53
C PRO A 286 -0.18 11.71 12.54
N VAL A 287 0.30 10.48 12.39
CA VAL A 287 -0.05 9.32 13.20
C VAL A 287 1.23 8.59 13.58
N GLY A 288 1.26 8.01 14.78
CA GLY A 288 2.36 7.18 15.22
C GLY A 288 2.36 5.85 14.45
N LEU A 289 3.46 5.53 13.78
CA LEU A 289 3.62 4.29 13.02
C LEU A 289 4.80 3.49 13.54
N ALA A 290 4.65 2.17 13.62
CA ALA A 290 5.75 1.25 13.91
C ALA A 290 5.56 -0.08 13.18
N PHE A 291 6.67 -0.77 12.93
CA PHE A 291 6.68 -2.16 12.51
C PHE A 291 7.36 -3.00 13.58
N LEU A 292 6.69 -4.06 14.03
CA LEU A 292 7.19 -4.98 15.03
C LEU A 292 7.57 -6.32 14.38
N SER A 293 8.65 -6.93 14.87
CA SER A 293 9.01 -8.30 14.52
C SER A 293 8.02 -9.31 15.14
N PRO A 294 8.05 -10.61 14.74
CA PRO A 294 7.21 -11.65 15.34
C PRO A 294 7.46 -11.82 16.86
N ASP A 295 8.64 -11.44 17.33
CA ASP A 295 9.02 -11.43 18.75
C ASP A 295 8.65 -10.12 19.46
N LEU A 296 7.82 -9.27 18.85
CA LEU A 296 7.35 -7.99 19.40
C LEU A 296 8.47 -6.99 19.69
N ARG A 297 9.51 -6.97 18.85
CA ARG A 297 10.59 -5.97 18.90
C ARG A 297 10.37 -4.90 17.84
N TYR A 298 10.70 -3.65 18.13
CA TYR A 298 10.61 -2.59 17.11
C TYR A 298 11.65 -2.81 16.00
N VAL A 299 11.17 -2.96 14.78
CA VAL A 299 11.99 -2.99 13.55
C VAL A 299 12.05 -1.59 12.95
N SER A 300 10.95 -0.86 12.99
CA SER A 300 10.88 0.55 12.60
C SER A 300 9.87 1.31 13.45
N ILE A 301 10.09 2.61 13.59
CA ILE A 301 9.19 3.54 14.28
C ILE A 301 9.35 4.93 13.66
N ASN A 302 8.25 5.64 13.42
CA ASN A 302 8.31 7.01 12.91
C ASN A 302 8.50 8.03 14.04
N GLN A 303 8.86 9.26 13.66
CA GLN A 303 9.09 10.34 14.61
C GLN A 303 7.87 10.61 15.50
N GLN A 304 6.67 10.56 14.93
CA GLN A 304 5.43 10.82 15.66
C GLN A 304 5.18 9.82 16.80
N LEU A 305 5.45 8.53 16.61
CA LEU A 305 5.29 7.52 17.69
C LEU A 305 6.43 7.60 18.71
N ALA A 306 7.66 7.90 18.27
CA ALA A 306 8.79 8.09 19.16
C ALA A 306 8.52 9.26 20.15
N GLU A 307 7.95 10.36 19.64
CA GLU A 307 7.51 11.49 20.47
C GLU A 307 6.38 11.11 21.43
N MET A 308 5.39 10.31 21.00
CA MET A 308 4.32 9.80 21.87
C MET A 308 4.88 8.93 23.01
N ASN A 309 5.93 8.14 22.73
CA ASN A 309 6.62 7.32 23.72
C ASN A 309 7.61 8.11 24.58
N ALA A 310 7.84 9.40 24.28
CA ALA A 310 8.81 10.26 24.93
C ALA A 310 10.25 9.70 24.95
N ALA A 311 10.64 8.99 23.88
CA ALA A 311 11.99 8.46 23.71
C ALA A 311 12.42 8.57 22.23
N PRO A 312 13.72 8.73 21.93
CA PRO A 312 14.20 8.84 20.56
C PRO A 312 14.06 7.52 19.80
N ILE A 313 13.96 7.61 18.46
CA ILE A 313 13.80 6.43 17.56
C ILE A 313 14.83 5.33 17.85
N HIS A 314 16.11 5.69 18.00
CA HIS A 314 17.20 4.73 18.16
C HIS A 314 17.12 3.92 19.47
N GLU A 315 16.46 4.41 20.50
CA GLU A 315 16.25 3.68 21.76
C GLU A 315 15.14 2.61 21.62
N HIS A 316 14.28 2.72 20.62
CA HIS A 316 13.23 1.74 20.39
C HIS A 316 13.72 0.55 19.57
N LEU A 317 14.55 0.80 18.55
CA LEU A 317 14.93 -0.21 17.56
C LEU A 317 15.61 -1.42 18.23
N GLY A 318 15.07 -2.62 17.98
CA GLY A 318 15.53 -3.88 18.55
C GLY A 318 15.02 -4.19 19.97
N HIS A 319 14.46 -3.20 20.68
CA HIS A 319 13.89 -3.39 22.01
C HIS A 319 12.46 -3.94 21.97
N LEU A 320 12.06 -4.62 23.04
CA LEU A 320 10.71 -5.16 23.18
C LEU A 320 9.71 -4.03 23.45
N VAL A 321 8.49 -4.15 22.95
CA VAL A 321 7.41 -3.21 23.27
C VAL A 321 7.19 -3.10 24.78
N SER A 322 7.29 -4.21 25.52
CA SER A 322 7.16 -4.23 26.98
C SER A 322 8.25 -3.47 27.72
N GLU A 323 9.46 -3.35 27.15
CA GLU A 323 10.59 -2.61 27.73
C GLU A 323 10.39 -1.10 27.55
N MET A 324 9.89 -0.68 26.39
CA MET A 324 9.72 0.74 26.05
C MET A 324 8.52 1.37 26.72
N ILE A 325 7.39 0.66 26.79
CA ILE A 325 6.12 1.19 27.30
C ILE A 325 5.47 0.25 28.33
N PRO A 326 6.16 -0.02 29.48
CA PRO A 326 5.70 -0.99 30.48
C PRO A 326 4.36 -0.59 31.11
N ASP A 327 4.09 0.71 31.25
CA ASP A 327 2.91 1.25 31.93
C ASP A 327 1.60 0.91 31.20
N VAL A 328 1.65 0.75 29.88
CA VAL A 328 0.49 0.44 29.02
C VAL A 328 0.53 -0.98 28.46
N TYR A 329 1.65 -1.70 28.59
CA TYR A 329 1.84 -3.03 27.98
C TYR A 329 0.74 -4.03 28.34
N ALA A 330 0.26 -4.04 29.57
CA ALA A 330 -0.84 -4.93 29.99
C ALA A 330 -2.15 -4.70 29.21
N GLN A 331 -2.39 -3.49 28.71
CA GLN A 331 -3.53 -3.19 27.82
C GLN A 331 -3.25 -3.63 26.38
N LEU A 332 -1.99 -3.55 25.92
CA LEU A 332 -1.57 -3.84 24.53
C LEU A 332 -1.43 -5.35 24.26
N GLU A 333 -0.92 -6.11 25.23
CA GLU A 333 -0.47 -7.49 25.06
C GLU A 333 -1.53 -8.43 24.44
N PRO A 334 -2.79 -8.45 24.90
CA PRO A 334 -3.80 -9.32 24.30
C PRO A 334 -4.04 -9.02 22.81
N HIS A 335 -3.91 -7.75 22.40
CA HIS A 335 -4.12 -7.33 21.02
C HIS A 335 -2.91 -7.66 20.13
N LEU A 336 -1.70 -7.49 20.67
CA LEU A 336 -0.46 -7.89 19.99
C LEU A 336 -0.41 -9.40 19.74
N LEU A 337 -0.82 -10.21 20.72
CA LEU A 337 -0.85 -11.67 20.58
C LEU A 337 -1.88 -12.13 19.53
N ARG A 338 -3.04 -11.47 19.45
CA ARG A 338 -4.04 -11.73 18.40
C ARG A 338 -3.52 -11.37 17.01
N ALA A 339 -2.91 -10.19 16.86
CA ALA A 339 -2.30 -9.78 15.61
C ALA A 339 -1.19 -10.76 15.18
N ARG A 340 -0.37 -11.24 16.13
CA ARG A 340 0.65 -12.26 15.84
C ARG A 340 0.06 -13.58 15.34
N ALA A 341 -1.15 -13.94 15.78
CA ALA A 341 -1.86 -15.12 15.30
C ALA A 341 -2.51 -14.93 13.91
N GLY A 342 -2.38 -13.74 13.31
CA GLY A 342 -2.95 -13.41 12.00
C GLY A 342 -4.28 -12.66 12.06
N ASP A 343 -4.83 -12.38 13.24
CA ASP A 343 -6.10 -11.67 13.39
C ASP A 343 -5.88 -10.14 13.48
N PRO A 344 -6.34 -9.34 12.49
CA PRO A 344 -6.24 -7.89 12.58
C PRO A 344 -7.08 -7.34 13.74
N VAL A 345 -6.52 -6.40 14.48
CA VAL A 345 -7.19 -5.72 15.60
C VAL A 345 -7.18 -4.22 15.34
N THR A 346 -8.36 -3.62 15.15
CA THR A 346 -8.48 -2.20 14.81
C THR A 346 -9.22 -1.42 15.89
N ALA A 347 -8.91 -0.13 16.00
CA ALA A 347 -9.66 0.82 16.82
C ALA A 347 -9.75 0.46 18.31
N VAL A 348 -8.64 0.03 18.90
CA VAL A 348 -8.54 -0.21 20.34
C VAL A 348 -8.23 1.11 21.05
N GLU A 349 -9.07 1.51 22.01
CA GLU A 349 -8.80 2.68 22.85
C GLU A 349 -7.91 2.29 24.03
N ILE A 350 -6.80 3.01 24.20
CA ILE A 350 -5.79 2.74 25.21
C ILE A 350 -5.55 4.01 26.00
N ALA A 351 -5.69 3.90 27.32
CA ALA A 351 -5.43 5.01 28.21
C ALA A 351 -4.00 4.94 28.73
N ALA A 352 -3.21 5.97 28.44
CA ALA A 352 -1.86 6.12 28.95
C ALA A 352 -1.82 7.24 30.01
N PRO A 353 -1.19 7.02 31.17
CA PRO A 353 -0.96 8.08 32.14
C PRO A 353 0.11 9.04 31.61
N VAL A 354 -0.18 10.35 31.58
CA VAL A 354 0.86 11.36 31.27
C VAL A 354 1.74 11.54 32.49
N ARG A 355 3.05 11.35 32.32
CA ARG A 355 4.05 11.34 33.41
C ARG A 355 4.20 12.66 34.19
N ASP A 356 3.55 13.75 33.78
CA ASP A 356 3.78 15.09 34.35
C ASP A 356 2.52 15.94 34.67
N THR A 357 1.32 15.60 34.18
CA THR A 357 0.15 16.51 34.28
C THR A 357 -1.08 15.91 34.97
N GLY A 358 -1.03 14.66 35.43
CA GLY A 358 -2.17 14.00 36.11
C GLY A 358 -3.42 13.84 35.24
N HIS A 359 -3.28 13.88 33.91
CA HIS A 359 -4.36 13.66 32.95
C HIS A 359 -4.01 12.46 32.07
N ASN A 360 -4.98 11.60 31.79
CA ASN A 360 -4.75 10.48 30.88
C ASN A 360 -4.82 10.94 29.43
N GLN A 361 -3.86 10.50 28.62
CA GLN A 361 -3.96 10.53 27.16
C GLN A 361 -4.73 9.31 26.69
N THR A 362 -5.53 9.48 25.64
CA THR A 362 -6.27 8.38 25.02
C THR A 362 -5.77 8.18 23.60
N PHE A 363 -5.22 7.01 23.36
CA PHE A 363 -4.72 6.59 22.05
C PHE A 363 -5.67 5.60 21.40
N LEU A 364 -5.90 5.76 20.11
CA LEU A 364 -6.58 4.78 19.27
C LEU A 364 -5.51 3.98 18.53
N VAL A 365 -5.42 2.68 18.81
CA VAL A 365 -4.37 1.81 18.29
C VAL A 365 -4.96 0.74 17.38
N SER A 366 -4.29 0.49 16.26
CA SER A 366 -4.59 -0.59 15.33
C SER A 366 -3.34 -1.44 15.10
N TYR A 367 -3.53 -2.76 15.12
CA TYR A 367 -2.52 -3.79 14.92
C TYR A 367 -2.91 -4.61 13.69
N LEU A 368 -2.13 -4.49 12.63
CA LEU A 368 -2.34 -5.20 11.37
C LEU A 368 -1.19 -6.20 11.17
N PRO A 369 -1.47 -7.51 11.12
CA PRO A 369 -0.45 -8.48 10.75
C PRO A 369 0.04 -8.23 9.34
N ALA A 370 1.35 -8.23 9.17
CA ALA A 370 2.00 -8.26 7.87
C ALA A 370 2.36 -9.70 7.55
N PHE A 371 1.96 -10.14 6.37
CA PHE A 371 2.18 -11.49 5.89
C PHE A 371 3.29 -11.49 4.83
N ASP A 372 4.08 -12.55 4.79
CA ASP A 372 4.86 -12.85 3.59
C ASP A 372 3.98 -13.47 2.50
N GLU A 373 4.61 -13.72 1.35
CA GLU A 373 3.99 -14.35 0.19
C GLU A 373 3.54 -15.80 0.44
N ALA A 374 3.94 -16.42 1.55
CA ALA A 374 3.50 -17.76 1.96
C ALA A 374 2.29 -17.71 2.92
N GLY A 375 1.85 -16.51 3.33
CA GLY A 375 0.76 -16.31 4.27
C GLY A 375 1.19 -16.40 5.74
N GLU A 376 2.49 -16.40 6.03
CA GLU A 376 3.02 -16.40 7.40
C GLU A 376 3.19 -14.97 7.92
N VAL A 377 2.93 -14.75 9.21
CA VAL A 377 3.06 -13.43 9.83
C VAL A 377 4.54 -13.08 10.01
N VAL A 378 5.05 -12.14 9.21
CA VAL A 378 6.42 -11.63 9.30
C VAL A 378 6.58 -10.50 10.32
N GLY A 379 5.48 -9.93 10.78
CA GLY A 379 5.49 -8.85 11.76
C GLY A 379 4.12 -8.22 11.95
N ILE A 380 4.06 -7.16 12.75
CA ILE A 380 2.84 -6.42 13.03
C ILE A 380 3.07 -4.94 12.72
N SER A 381 2.26 -4.39 11.83
CA SER A 381 2.16 -2.95 11.60
C SER A 381 1.27 -2.33 12.67
N VAL A 382 1.76 -1.30 13.34
CA VAL A 382 1.09 -0.60 14.43
C VAL A 382 0.83 0.83 14.00
N ALA A 383 -0.43 1.26 14.11
CA ALA A 383 -0.84 2.64 13.91
C ALA A 383 -1.48 3.18 15.19
N VAL A 384 -1.01 4.34 15.65
CA VAL A 384 -1.40 4.99 16.89
C VAL A 384 -1.87 6.41 16.58
N VAL A 385 -3.07 6.76 17.03
CA VAL A 385 -3.63 8.11 16.87
C VAL A 385 -3.97 8.65 18.24
N ASP A 386 -3.48 9.85 18.58
CA ASP A 386 -3.93 10.55 19.78
C ASP A 386 -5.33 11.12 19.55
N ILE A 387 -6.32 10.63 20.30
CA ILE A 387 -7.71 11.06 20.24
C ILE A 387 -8.13 11.86 21.49
N THR A 388 -7.16 12.28 22.31
CA THR A 388 -7.40 12.99 23.57
C THR A 388 -8.19 14.28 23.35
N PHE A 389 -7.81 15.09 22.36
CA PHE A 389 -8.52 16.34 22.05
C PHE A 389 -9.97 16.08 21.63
N ARG A 390 -10.18 15.07 20.77
CA ARG A 390 -11.52 14.69 20.31
C ARG A 390 -12.41 14.25 21.47
N LYS A 391 -11.92 13.37 22.35
CA LYS A 391 -12.66 12.91 23.53
C LYS A 391 -12.99 14.06 24.49
N ARG A 392 -12.07 15.01 24.70
CA ARG A 392 -12.32 16.19 25.54
C ARG A 392 -13.38 17.11 24.94
N ALA A 393 -13.35 17.34 23.63
CA ALA A 393 -14.36 18.14 22.95
C ALA A 393 -15.75 17.50 23.02
N GLU A 394 -15.84 16.18 22.82
CA GLU A 394 -17.08 15.42 22.96
C GLU A 394 -17.61 15.45 24.40
N ALA A 395 -16.73 15.27 25.39
CA ALA A 395 -17.11 15.32 26.80
C ALA A 395 -17.58 16.72 27.22
N ALA A 396 -16.89 17.78 26.81
CA ALA A 396 -17.27 19.16 27.08
C ALA A 396 -18.59 19.54 26.40
N LEU A 397 -18.82 19.07 25.17
CA LEU A 397 -20.09 19.27 24.48
C LEU A 397 -21.23 18.57 25.22
N ARG A 398 -21.02 17.32 25.65
CA ARG A 398 -22.01 16.56 26.41
C ARG A 398 -22.31 17.20 27.77
N GLU A 399 -21.29 17.64 28.50
CA GLU A 399 -21.45 18.36 29.77
C GLU A 399 -22.21 19.67 29.57
N SER A 400 -21.89 20.41 28.50
CA SER A 400 -22.63 21.62 28.11
C SER A 400 -24.09 21.31 27.79
N GLU A 401 -24.38 20.27 26.99
CA GLU A 401 -25.75 19.86 26.65
C GLU A 401 -26.55 19.44 27.89
N ASP A 402 -25.94 18.65 28.77
CA ASP A 402 -26.57 18.21 30.02
C ASP A 402 -26.77 19.41 30.96
N HIS A 403 -25.82 20.34 31.07
CA HIS A 403 -25.98 21.57 31.85
C HIS A 403 -27.14 22.43 31.33
N TYR A 404 -27.23 22.66 30.02
CA TYR A 404 -28.35 23.39 29.41
C TYR A 404 -29.69 22.68 29.65
N ARG A 405 -29.74 21.35 29.55
CA ARG A 405 -30.95 20.57 29.83
C ARG A 405 -31.45 20.80 31.25
N HIS A 406 -30.56 20.69 32.25
CA HIS A 406 -30.92 20.90 33.65
C HIS A 406 -31.35 22.35 33.94
N MET A 407 -30.70 23.34 33.33
CA MET A 407 -31.12 24.75 33.47
C MET A 407 -32.53 25.00 32.91
N VAL A 408 -32.86 24.39 31.77
CA VAL A 408 -34.19 24.51 31.15
C VAL A 408 -35.27 23.81 31.99
N GLU A 409 -34.97 22.66 32.58
CA GLU A 409 -35.92 21.90 33.42
C GLU A 409 -36.24 22.59 34.76
N LEU A 410 -35.31 23.35 35.33
CA LEU A 410 -35.50 24.06 36.60
C LEU A 410 -36.29 25.38 36.48
N ASN A 411 -36.50 25.89 35.26
CA ASN A 411 -37.20 27.16 35.04
C ASN A 411 -38.73 26.99 35.21
N PRO A 412 -39.44 27.78 36.06
CA PRO A 412 -40.90 27.67 36.24
C PRO A 412 -41.72 27.96 34.97
N GLN A 413 -41.11 28.61 33.98
CA GLN A 413 -41.75 28.90 32.71
C GLN A 413 -41.90 27.64 31.84
N ILE A 414 -42.73 27.72 30.80
CA ILE A 414 -42.92 26.68 29.79
C ILE A 414 -42.22 27.11 28.50
N PRO A 415 -40.93 26.78 28.31
CA PRO A 415 -40.24 27.01 27.04
C PRO A 415 -40.96 26.38 25.86
N TRP A 416 -40.98 27.08 24.73
CA TRP A 416 -41.50 26.58 23.46
C TRP A 416 -40.69 27.09 22.27
N VAL A 417 -40.72 26.34 21.18
CA VAL A 417 -40.00 26.64 19.93
C VAL A 417 -40.93 26.43 18.74
N LEU A 418 -41.09 27.48 17.93
CA LEU A 418 -41.78 27.41 16.65
C LEU A 418 -40.77 27.47 15.49
N ASP A 419 -41.09 26.84 14.37
CA ASP A 419 -40.34 27.01 13.12
C ASP A 419 -40.63 28.37 12.44
N ASP A 420 -40.04 28.59 11.26
CA ASP A 420 -40.22 29.79 10.44
C ASP A 420 -41.66 29.98 9.90
N LYS A 421 -42.55 28.99 10.10
CA LYS A 421 -43.96 29.01 9.70
C LYS A 421 -44.92 29.07 10.91
N GLY A 422 -44.39 29.20 12.12
CA GLY A 422 -45.17 29.24 13.35
C GLY A 422 -45.71 27.87 13.79
N MET A 423 -45.10 26.78 13.32
CA MET A 423 -45.44 25.43 13.74
C MET A 423 -44.60 25.04 14.97
N ALA A 424 -45.26 24.54 16.02
CA ALA A 424 -44.60 24.08 17.22
C ALA A 424 -43.75 22.84 16.93
N THR A 425 -42.44 23.02 17.10
CA THR A 425 -41.42 21.96 16.97
C THR A 425 -41.07 21.35 18.32
N MET A 426 -41.16 22.11 19.40
CA MET A 426 -40.91 21.66 20.77
C MET A 426 -41.69 22.54 21.74
N ILE A 427 -42.35 21.93 22.72
CA ILE A 427 -42.89 22.62 23.90
C ILE A 427 -42.43 21.82 25.13
N SER A 428 -41.98 22.50 26.17
CA SER A 428 -41.51 21.89 27.41
C SER A 428 -42.51 20.86 27.96
N PRO A 429 -42.05 19.73 28.54
CA PRO A 429 -42.93 18.72 29.14
C PRO A 429 -43.92 19.26 30.18
N ARG A 430 -43.66 20.44 30.77
CA ARG A 430 -44.62 21.15 31.63
C ARG A 430 -45.95 21.47 30.94
N TRP A 431 -45.96 21.66 29.62
CA TRP A 431 -47.20 21.86 28.86
C TRP A 431 -48.14 20.66 28.96
N LYS A 432 -47.59 19.44 28.91
CA LYS A 432 -48.34 18.20 29.14
C LYS A 432 -48.86 18.12 30.59
N GLN A 433 -48.06 18.55 31.57
CA GLN A 433 -48.50 18.59 32.97
C GLN A 433 -49.70 19.52 33.18
N ILE A 434 -49.75 20.64 32.48
CA ILE A 434 -50.84 21.63 32.59
C ILE A 434 -52.06 21.22 31.75
N THR A 435 -51.86 20.93 30.47
CA THR A 435 -52.94 20.73 29.49
C THR A 435 -53.38 19.28 29.33
N GLY A 436 -52.53 18.33 29.74
CA GLY A 436 -52.69 16.91 29.42
C GLY A 436 -52.24 16.52 28.00
N MET A 437 -51.91 17.49 27.13
CA MET A 437 -51.58 17.22 25.73
C MET A 437 -50.20 16.58 25.57
N ASN A 438 -50.16 15.49 24.81
CA ASN A 438 -48.93 14.85 24.37
C ASN A 438 -48.28 15.62 23.21
N GLU A 439 -47.02 15.30 22.95
CA GLU A 439 -46.24 15.91 21.86
C GLU A 439 -46.89 15.74 20.49
N GLU A 440 -47.50 14.59 20.22
CA GLU A 440 -48.22 14.34 18.97
C GLU A 440 -49.44 15.26 18.80
N GLU A 441 -50.05 15.72 19.90
CA GLU A 441 -51.28 16.51 19.90
C GLU A 441 -51.00 18.01 19.79
N TYR A 442 -49.91 18.51 20.40
CA TYR A 442 -49.57 19.94 20.36
C TYR A 442 -48.67 20.33 19.17
N ARG A 443 -47.98 19.37 18.54
CA ARG A 443 -47.07 19.60 17.41
C ARG A 443 -47.79 20.30 16.24
N GLY A 444 -47.03 21.05 15.44
CA GLY A 444 -47.63 21.83 14.36
C GLY A 444 -48.41 23.01 14.93
N ARG A 445 -49.67 23.17 14.52
CA ARG A 445 -50.60 24.16 15.10
C ARG A 445 -51.53 23.55 16.18
N GLY A 446 -51.26 22.32 16.62
CA GLY A 446 -52.11 21.58 17.55
C GLY A 446 -52.26 22.22 18.94
N PHE A 447 -51.26 22.97 19.40
CA PHE A 447 -51.33 23.72 20.67
C PHE A 447 -52.48 24.74 20.72
N ILE A 448 -52.96 25.23 19.56
CA ILE A 448 -54.11 26.17 19.48
C ILE A 448 -55.40 25.51 20.00
N ASN A 449 -55.52 24.18 19.90
CA ASN A 449 -56.67 23.44 20.41
C ASN A 449 -56.78 23.47 21.94
N ALA A 450 -55.69 23.79 22.64
CA ALA A 450 -55.71 23.99 24.09
C ALA A 450 -56.22 25.38 24.48
N LEU A 451 -56.23 26.34 23.55
CA LEU A 451 -56.65 27.71 23.81
C LEU A 451 -58.17 27.83 23.86
N HIS A 452 -58.66 28.73 24.72
CA HIS A 452 -60.08 29.05 24.80
C HIS A 452 -60.58 29.56 23.43
N PRO A 453 -61.76 29.12 22.93
CA PRO A 453 -62.24 29.47 21.59
C PRO A 453 -62.27 30.99 21.31
N ALA A 454 -62.58 31.80 22.32
CA ALA A 454 -62.58 33.26 22.20
C ALA A 454 -61.18 33.90 22.05
N ASP A 455 -60.12 33.18 22.44
CA ASP A 455 -58.74 33.68 22.39
C ASP A 455 -57.97 33.13 21.16
N GLN A 456 -58.46 32.07 20.51
CA GLN A 456 -57.78 31.39 19.39
C GLN A 456 -57.48 32.34 18.24
N THR A 457 -58.48 33.09 17.75
CA THR A 457 -58.31 34.00 16.61
C THR A 457 -57.25 35.05 16.89
N ARG A 458 -57.31 35.69 18.07
CA ARG A 458 -56.35 36.73 18.47
C ARG A 458 -54.92 36.19 18.58
N VAL A 459 -54.74 34.98 19.10
CA VAL A 459 -53.41 34.36 19.23
C VAL A 459 -52.85 33.99 17.85
N VAL A 460 -53.68 33.44 16.96
CA VAL A 460 -53.27 33.13 15.59
C VAL A 460 -52.86 34.39 14.83
N GLU A 461 -53.66 35.46 14.90
CA GLU A 461 -53.35 36.75 14.28
C GLU A 461 -52.05 37.34 14.83
N ALA A 462 -51.81 37.26 16.14
CA ALA A 462 -50.58 37.75 16.76
C ALA A 462 -49.34 36.96 16.30
N ILE A 463 -49.45 35.64 16.16
CA ILE A 463 -48.37 34.79 15.64
C ILE A 463 -48.12 35.13 14.16
N GLU A 464 -49.18 35.25 13.35
CA GLU A 464 -49.05 35.56 11.93
C GLU A 464 -48.48 36.96 11.68
N HIS A 465 -48.87 37.94 12.48
CA HIS A 465 -48.26 39.27 12.46
C HIS A 465 -46.76 39.18 12.76
N SER A 466 -46.39 38.50 13.86
CA SER A 466 -44.99 38.33 14.27
C SER A 466 -44.17 37.60 13.20
N LEU A 467 -44.72 36.58 12.53
CA LEU A 467 -44.06 35.88 11.43
C LEU A 467 -43.74 36.81 10.24
N HIS A 468 -44.59 37.79 9.95
CA HIS A 468 -44.40 38.73 8.85
C HIS A 468 -43.50 39.92 9.22
N THR A 469 -43.66 40.49 10.42
CA THR A 469 -42.91 41.69 10.82
C THR A 469 -41.57 41.35 11.49
N GLY A 470 -41.49 40.18 12.12
CA GLY A 470 -40.38 39.80 12.98
C GLY A 470 -40.42 40.47 14.35
N ASP A 471 -41.56 41.05 14.74
CA ASP A 471 -41.77 41.59 16.10
C ASP A 471 -41.94 40.45 17.12
N PRO A 472 -41.62 40.67 18.40
CA PRO A 472 -41.81 39.66 19.43
C PRO A 472 -43.28 39.25 19.60
N ILE A 473 -43.53 37.95 19.70
CA ILE A 473 -44.83 37.40 20.11
C ILE A 473 -45.04 37.77 21.58
N ASN A 474 -46.19 38.36 21.89
CA ASN A 474 -46.57 38.69 23.26
C ASN A 474 -48.09 38.59 23.42
N VAL A 475 -48.58 37.49 24.00
CA VAL A 475 -50.00 37.19 24.10
C VAL A 475 -50.38 36.63 25.47
N GLU A 476 -51.44 37.16 26.06
CA GLU A 476 -52.13 36.55 27.20
C GLU A 476 -53.33 35.76 26.68
N CYS A 477 -53.48 34.50 27.06
CA CYS A 477 -54.56 33.63 26.59
C CYS A 477 -54.96 32.62 27.66
N ARG A 478 -56.20 32.13 27.58
CA ARG A 478 -56.67 31.06 28.47
C ARG A 478 -56.38 29.70 27.85
N VAL A 479 -55.76 28.83 28.63
CA VAL A 479 -55.42 27.46 28.26
C VAL A 479 -56.25 26.49 29.08
N ARG A 480 -56.78 25.45 28.43
CA ARG A 480 -57.53 24.38 29.08
C ARG A 480 -56.58 23.44 29.81
N THR A 481 -56.84 23.23 31.09
CA THR A 481 -56.09 22.27 31.90
C THR A 481 -56.58 20.84 31.70
N SER A 482 -55.80 19.85 32.11
CA SER A 482 -56.20 18.44 32.10
C SER A 482 -57.47 18.14 32.92
N GLY A 483 -57.77 18.97 33.93
CA GLY A 483 -58.99 18.91 34.74
C GLY A 483 -60.23 19.56 34.11
N GLY A 484 -60.09 20.22 32.96
CA GLY A 484 -61.18 20.91 32.26
C GLY A 484 -61.36 22.39 32.61
N ASP A 485 -60.65 22.88 33.63
CA ASP A 485 -60.64 24.30 34.02
C ASP A 485 -59.77 25.15 33.09
N TRP A 486 -60.01 26.46 33.06
CA TRP A 486 -59.22 27.43 32.30
C TRP A 486 -58.21 28.15 33.17
N ARG A 487 -56.97 28.31 32.68
CA ARG A 487 -55.92 29.11 33.33
C ARG A 487 -55.37 30.17 32.40
N TRP A 488 -55.05 31.34 32.94
CA TRP A 488 -54.38 32.39 32.19
C TRP A 488 -52.89 32.09 32.01
N ILE A 489 -52.45 32.04 30.76
CA ILE A 489 -51.05 31.90 30.37
C ILE A 489 -50.60 33.14 29.62
N HIS A 490 -49.45 33.67 30.00
CA HIS A 490 -48.76 34.74 29.29
C HIS A 490 -47.62 34.14 28.47
N SER A 491 -47.74 34.18 27.15
CA SER A 491 -46.73 33.65 26.22
C SER A 491 -45.96 34.77 25.56
N ARG A 492 -44.62 34.69 25.63
CA ARG A 492 -43.70 35.64 25.01
C ARG A 492 -42.63 34.92 24.20
N GLY A 493 -42.28 35.43 23.03
CA GLY A 493 -41.21 34.86 22.23
C GLY A 493 -40.62 35.83 21.21
N ALA A 494 -39.40 35.55 20.76
CA ALA A 494 -38.67 36.38 19.81
C ALA A 494 -38.06 35.53 18.68
N PRO A 495 -37.85 36.12 17.48
CA PRO A 495 -37.26 35.40 16.38
C PRO A 495 -35.74 35.31 16.53
N ARG A 496 -35.19 34.12 16.28
CA ARG A 496 -33.77 33.94 16.01
C ARG A 496 -33.54 34.09 14.51
N ARG A 497 -32.58 34.92 14.14
CA ARG A 497 -32.18 35.17 12.75
C ARG A 497 -30.84 34.50 12.44
N ASP A 498 -30.64 34.14 11.19
CA ASP A 498 -29.32 33.75 10.67
C ASP A 498 -28.46 34.98 10.31
N GLU A 499 -27.23 34.74 9.83
CA GLU A 499 -26.28 35.79 9.41
C GLU A 499 -26.81 36.68 8.26
N THR A 500 -27.83 36.22 7.53
CA THR A 500 -28.47 36.97 6.42
C THR A 500 -29.70 37.76 6.87
N GLY A 501 -30.06 37.69 8.16
CA GLY A 501 -31.22 38.36 8.74
C GLY A 501 -32.55 37.62 8.56
N LYS A 502 -32.54 36.42 7.95
CA LYS A 502 -33.71 35.59 7.76
C LYS A 502 -34.08 34.91 9.08
N ILE A 503 -35.38 34.88 9.41
CA ILE A 503 -35.87 34.20 10.61
C ILE A 503 -35.74 32.69 10.41
N ILE A 504 -35.00 32.04 11.31
CA ILE A 504 -34.79 30.58 11.28
C ILE A 504 -35.73 29.84 12.21
N ARG A 505 -36.01 30.40 13.40
CA ARG A 505 -36.87 29.82 14.44
C ARG A 505 -37.37 30.90 15.39
N TRP A 506 -38.44 30.61 16.12
CA TRP A 506 -38.95 31.43 17.22
C TRP A 506 -38.73 30.72 18.53
N TYR A 507 -38.17 31.43 19.51
CA TYR A 507 -37.95 30.93 20.86
C TYR A 507 -38.77 31.75 21.83
N GLY A 508 -39.48 31.08 22.73
CA GLY A 508 -40.29 31.75 23.73
C GLY A 508 -40.51 30.93 24.99
N SER A 509 -41.20 31.54 25.93
CA SER A 509 -41.65 30.91 27.16
C SER A 509 -43.07 31.35 27.49
N ALA A 510 -43.79 30.47 28.18
CA ALA A 510 -45.12 30.72 28.69
C ALA A 510 -45.14 30.69 30.22
N ASP A 511 -45.66 31.75 30.82
CA ASP A 511 -45.82 31.96 32.26
C ASP A 511 -47.28 31.66 32.67
N ASP A 512 -47.51 30.89 33.74
CA ASP A 512 -48.85 30.78 34.35
C ASP A 512 -49.09 32.03 35.20
N ILE A 513 -50.02 32.87 34.75
CA ILE A 513 -50.38 34.16 35.36
C ILE A 513 -51.77 34.11 36.00
N ASP A 514 -52.35 32.92 36.20
CA ASP A 514 -53.70 32.77 36.73
C ASP A 514 -53.84 33.37 38.15
N SER A 515 -52.83 33.16 39.00
CA SER A 515 -52.78 33.76 40.34
C SER A 515 -52.76 35.29 40.29
N GLN A 516 -51.96 35.86 39.38
CA GLN A 516 -51.86 37.30 39.18
C GLN A 516 -53.17 37.90 38.68
N LYS A 517 -53.82 37.27 37.68
CA LYS A 517 -55.11 37.75 37.14
C LYS A 517 -56.23 37.71 38.16
N ARG A 518 -56.31 36.66 38.98
CA ARG A 518 -57.29 36.58 40.08
C ARG A 518 -57.08 37.68 41.12
N LEU A 519 -55.82 37.97 41.47
CA LEU A 519 -55.47 39.07 42.37
C LEU A 519 -55.84 40.45 41.77
N GLU A 520 -55.57 40.68 40.49
CA GLU A 520 -55.96 41.90 39.78
C GLU A 520 -57.47 42.08 39.70
N GLU A 521 -58.22 41.01 39.43
CA GLU A 521 -59.69 41.02 39.42
C GLU A 521 -60.27 41.29 40.81
N GLU A 522 -59.70 40.69 41.86
CA GLU A 522 -60.11 40.93 43.24
C GLU A 522 -59.83 42.37 43.69
N LEU A 523 -58.67 42.92 43.30
CA LEU A 523 -58.33 44.33 43.51
C LEU A 523 -59.26 45.27 42.73
N ARG A 524 -59.58 44.95 41.46
CA ARG A 524 -60.55 45.71 40.67
C ARG A 524 -61.94 45.68 41.29
N ARG A 525 -62.36 44.54 41.84
CA ARG A 525 -63.65 44.41 42.55
C ARG A 525 -63.68 45.26 43.82
N ARG A 526 -62.61 45.24 44.63
CA ARG A 526 -62.50 46.05 45.85
C ARG A 526 -62.41 47.55 45.58
N VAL A 527 -61.78 47.96 44.49
CA VAL A 527 -61.71 49.39 44.08
C VAL A 527 -63.02 49.86 43.44
N GLY A 528 -63.74 48.98 42.73
CA GLY A 528 -65.07 49.27 42.17
C GLY A 528 -66.19 49.36 43.22
N GLU A 529 -66.10 48.61 44.31
CA GLU A 529 -67.04 48.66 45.44
C GLU A 529 -66.78 49.84 46.42
N GLY A 530 -65.66 50.57 46.26
CA GLY A 530 -65.29 51.71 47.12
C GLY A 530 -65.71 53.10 46.61
N ASN A 531 -66.47 53.18 45.52
CA ASN A 531 -66.88 54.44 44.87
C ASN A 531 -68.39 54.52 44.57
N LEU A 532 -69.23 53.86 45.38
CA LEU A 532 -70.69 53.98 45.38
C LEU A 532 -71.21 54.33 46.78
#